data_AF-A0A2T6ZAF4-F1
#
_entry.id   AF-A0A2T6ZAF4-F1
#
_cell.length_a   1.000
_cell.length_b   1.000
_cell.length_c   1.000
_cell.angle_alpha   90.00
_cell.angle_beta   90.00
_cell.angle_gamma   90.00
#
_symmetry.space_group_name_H-M   'P 1'
#
loop_
_entity.id
_entity.type
_entity.pdbx_description
1 polymer ?
#
loop_
_entity_poly.entity_id
_entity_poly.type
_entity_poly.pdbx_seq_one_letter_code
_entity_poly.pdbx_strand_id
1 'polypeptide(L)'
;MAAPPTITSKNLTGKFFMNKTLSDDLDEVLMEQNIGWLTRKIISMATITLSIKHYTEDDTEHIDIDQTATGGLQGTTEIRILDWKQRPHQDHLFGELTGQSRRVQLEDVQDEFLKKGWLEGEAREDGLVEAFVVSSVNGWSARLIWGFQEFDEKRHYTRHLRFEKGEK
;
A
#
# COMPACT_ATOMS: atom_id res chain seq x y z
N MET A 1 9.98 -1.31 12.80
CA MET A 1 10.68 -2.55 13.19
C MET A 1 11.21 -3.22 11.95
N ALA A 2 12.36 -3.89 12.03
CA ALA A 2 12.85 -4.71 10.92
C ALA A 2 11.89 -5.89 10.70
N ALA A 3 11.57 -6.20 9.46
CA ALA A 3 10.80 -7.37 9.09
C ALA A 3 11.72 -8.60 9.10
N PRO A 4 11.38 -9.68 9.84
CA PRO A 4 12.19 -10.88 9.85
C PRO A 4 12.24 -11.52 8.46
N PRO A 5 13.28 -12.32 8.13
CA PRO A 5 13.40 -12.99 6.84
C PRO A 5 12.23 -13.95 6.52
N THR A 6 11.50 -14.41 7.54
CA THR A 6 10.33 -15.29 7.37
C THR A 6 9.10 -14.59 6.79
N ILE A 7 9.08 -13.25 6.80
CA ILE A 7 8.04 -12.45 6.14
C ILE A 7 8.61 -12.00 4.80
N THR A 8 8.05 -12.50 3.69
CA THR A 8 8.49 -12.17 2.33
C THR A 8 7.33 -11.57 1.53
N SER A 9 7.56 -11.15 0.28
CA SER A 9 6.45 -10.58 -0.49
C SER A 9 5.39 -11.64 -0.79
N LYS A 10 5.75 -12.94 -0.88
CA LYS A 10 4.85 -14.11 -0.99
C LYS A 10 4.16 -14.52 0.32
N ASN A 11 4.62 -14.01 1.46
CA ASN A 11 3.94 -14.20 2.74
C ASN A 11 4.10 -12.95 3.61
N LEU A 12 3.12 -12.05 3.48
CA LEU A 12 3.06 -10.79 4.21
C LEU A 12 2.25 -10.91 5.49
N THR A 13 1.80 -12.11 5.88
CA THR A 13 0.95 -12.29 7.06
C THR A 13 1.68 -11.81 8.31
N GLY A 14 1.09 -10.83 9.01
CA GLY A 14 1.72 -10.22 10.17
C GLY A 14 1.12 -8.89 10.57
N LYS A 15 1.76 -8.24 11.54
CA LYS A 15 1.41 -6.88 11.99
C LYS A 15 2.57 -5.93 11.74
N PHE A 16 2.29 -4.85 11.04
CA PHE A 16 3.28 -3.83 10.67
C PHE A 16 2.89 -2.49 11.26
N PHE A 17 3.88 -1.81 11.83
CA PHE A 17 3.72 -0.47 12.38
C PHE A 17 4.44 0.51 11.47
N MET A 18 3.73 1.53 11.00
CA MET A 18 4.31 2.55 10.12
C MET A 18 5.43 3.30 10.83
N ASN A 19 6.60 3.37 10.18
CA ASN A 19 7.71 4.16 10.67
C ASN A 19 7.66 5.56 10.06
N LYS A 20 7.10 6.53 10.79
CA LYS A 20 6.94 7.91 10.33
C LYS A 20 8.25 8.60 9.98
N THR A 21 9.35 8.24 10.64
CA THR A 21 10.67 8.86 10.37
C THR A 21 11.26 8.41 9.04
N LEU A 22 10.89 7.22 8.57
CA LEU A 22 11.33 6.66 7.29
C LEU A 22 10.27 6.79 6.18
N SER A 23 9.14 7.45 6.48
CA SER A 23 8.04 7.62 5.53
C SER A 23 7.92 9.08 5.11
N ASP A 24 7.52 9.31 3.87
CA ASP A 24 7.19 10.65 3.39
C ASP A 24 5.91 11.19 4.07
N ASP A 25 5.74 12.50 4.06
CA ASP A 25 4.53 13.15 4.56
C ASP A 25 3.33 12.84 3.65
N LEU A 26 2.22 12.43 4.25
CA LEU A 26 0.98 12.06 3.55
C LEU A 26 0.03 13.25 3.38
N ASP A 27 0.27 14.41 4.01
CA ASP A 27 -0.71 15.52 4.02
C ASP A 27 -1.05 16.02 2.60
N GLU A 28 -0.05 16.17 1.72
CA GLU A 28 -0.27 16.64 0.36
C GLU A 28 -1.13 15.65 -0.44
N VAL A 29 -0.80 14.35 -0.41
CA VAL A 29 -1.58 13.32 -1.10
C VAL A 29 -3.00 13.25 -0.54
N LEU A 30 -3.18 13.27 0.78
CA LEU A 30 -4.50 13.24 1.41
C LEU A 30 -5.31 14.51 1.06
N MET A 31 -4.66 15.67 0.96
CA MET A 31 -5.31 16.90 0.52
C MET A 31 -5.81 16.78 -0.91
N GLU A 32 -4.98 16.26 -1.82
CA GLU A 32 -5.34 16.03 -3.22
C GLU A 32 -6.45 14.98 -3.39
N GLN A 33 -6.58 14.05 -2.43
CA GLN A 33 -7.69 13.09 -2.34
C GLN A 33 -8.98 13.70 -1.74
N ASN A 34 -9.01 15.02 -1.51
CA ASN A 34 -10.15 15.76 -0.96
C ASN A 34 -10.45 15.41 0.52
N ILE A 35 -9.46 14.93 1.27
CA ILE A 35 -9.60 14.68 2.71
C ILE A 35 -9.54 16.01 3.47
N GLY A 36 -10.53 16.29 4.31
CA GLY A 36 -10.61 17.54 5.08
C GLY A 36 -9.43 17.75 6.04
N TRP A 37 -9.01 19.00 6.22
CA TRP A 37 -7.83 19.38 7.01
C TRP A 37 -7.79 18.78 8.43
N LEU A 38 -8.93 18.75 9.13
CA LEU A 38 -8.99 18.20 10.49
C LEU A 38 -8.69 16.69 10.49
N THR A 39 -9.21 15.94 9.52
CA THR A 39 -8.94 14.51 9.36
C THR A 39 -7.47 14.27 9.03
N ARG A 40 -6.86 15.08 8.16
CA ARG A 40 -5.43 14.94 7.83
C ARG A 40 -4.52 15.22 9.02
N LYS A 41 -4.82 16.25 9.82
CA LYS A 41 -4.14 16.52 11.11
C LYS A 41 -4.20 15.35 12.07
N ILE A 42 -5.36 14.71 12.16
CA ILE A 42 -5.54 13.53 13.02
C ILE A 42 -4.69 12.35 12.48
N ILE A 43 -4.72 12.10 11.17
CA ILE A 43 -3.91 11.04 10.54
C ILE A 43 -2.41 11.30 10.75
N SER A 44 -1.94 12.54 10.60
CA SER A 44 -0.53 12.88 10.75
C SER A 44 -0.02 12.68 12.19
N MET A 45 -0.91 12.80 13.19
CA MET A 45 -0.60 12.49 14.59
C MET A 45 -0.69 10.98 14.90
N ALA A 46 -1.54 10.22 14.21
CA ALA A 46 -1.79 8.81 14.52
C ALA A 46 -0.73 7.85 13.97
N THR A 47 -0.38 6.80 14.72
CA THR A 47 0.45 5.71 14.20
C THR A 47 -0.44 4.70 13.48
N ILE A 48 -0.15 4.48 12.19
CA ILE A 48 -0.85 3.51 11.36
C ILE A 48 -0.29 2.12 11.60
N THR A 49 -1.17 1.15 11.85
CA THR A 49 -0.85 -0.27 12.00
C THR A 49 -1.62 -1.08 10.96
N LEU A 50 -0.90 -1.91 10.21
CA LEU A 50 -1.48 -2.85 9.25
C LEU A 50 -1.53 -4.24 9.89
N SER A 51 -2.70 -4.86 9.93
CA SER A 51 -2.83 -6.31 10.18
C SER A 51 -3.10 -6.99 8.85
N ILE A 52 -2.12 -7.73 8.35
CA ILE A 52 -2.16 -8.35 7.03
C ILE A 52 -2.43 -9.85 7.18
N LYS A 53 -3.35 -10.37 6.38
CA LYS A 53 -3.52 -11.79 6.10
C LYS A 53 -3.22 -12.03 4.63
N HIS A 54 -2.24 -12.90 4.36
CA HIS A 54 -1.84 -13.28 3.02
C HIS A 54 -2.10 -14.78 2.86
N TYR A 55 -2.95 -15.15 1.92
CA TYR A 55 -3.36 -16.53 1.69
C TYR A 55 -3.64 -16.79 0.20
N THR A 56 -3.81 -18.06 -0.14
CA THR A 56 -4.23 -18.50 -1.48
C THR A 56 -5.58 -19.19 -1.35
N GLU A 57 -6.52 -18.81 -2.20
CA GLU A 57 -7.86 -19.37 -2.30
C GLU A 57 -8.15 -19.61 -3.80
N ASP A 58 -8.58 -20.83 -4.15
CA ASP A 58 -8.87 -21.22 -5.54
C ASP A 58 -7.77 -20.84 -6.55
N ASP A 59 -6.52 -21.19 -6.22
CA ASP A 59 -5.29 -20.86 -7.00
C ASP A 59 -5.07 -19.35 -7.25
N THR A 60 -5.80 -18.50 -6.53
CA THR A 60 -5.66 -17.04 -6.58
C THR A 60 -5.03 -16.56 -5.29
N GLU A 61 -4.14 -15.58 -5.39
CA GLU A 61 -3.43 -15.00 -4.25
C GLU A 61 -4.21 -13.80 -3.68
N HIS A 62 -4.37 -13.76 -2.37
CA HIS A 62 -5.19 -12.80 -1.64
C HIS A 62 -4.39 -12.12 -0.53
N ILE A 63 -4.54 -10.81 -0.41
CA ILE A 63 -3.97 -9.99 0.67
C ILE A 63 -5.07 -9.13 1.27
N ASP A 64 -5.47 -9.47 2.48
CA ASP A 64 -6.42 -8.69 3.27
C ASP A 64 -5.65 -7.85 4.28
N ILE A 65 -5.99 -6.56 4.34
CA ILE A 65 -5.29 -5.58 5.18
C ILE A 65 -6.31 -4.82 6.00
N ASP A 66 -6.30 -5.04 7.31
CA ASP A 66 -7.03 -4.20 8.25
C ASP A 66 -6.10 -3.10 8.77
N GLN A 67 -6.39 -1.85 8.40
CA GLN A 67 -5.66 -0.70 8.90
C GLN A 67 -6.30 -0.18 10.17
N THR A 68 -5.47 0.12 11.16
CA THR A 68 -5.90 0.77 12.39
C THR A 68 -5.00 1.96 12.69
N ALA A 69 -5.55 2.98 13.33
CA ALA A 69 -4.82 4.15 13.75
C ALA A 69 -4.93 4.31 15.28
N THR A 70 -3.83 4.71 15.92
CA THR A 70 -3.80 4.93 17.38
C THR A 70 -4.87 5.92 17.83
N GLY A 71 -5.39 5.75 19.05
CA GLY A 71 -6.44 6.62 19.59
C GLY A 71 -7.85 6.20 19.20
N GLY A 72 -8.04 4.96 18.73
CA GLY A 72 -9.37 4.41 18.40
C GLY A 72 -9.94 4.93 17.08
N LEU A 73 -9.11 5.54 16.24
CA LEU A 73 -9.49 6.00 14.92
C LEU A 73 -9.76 4.81 14.01
N GLN A 74 -10.93 4.84 13.38
CA GLN A 74 -11.31 3.84 12.38
C GLN A 74 -10.41 3.99 11.15
N GLY A 75 -9.55 3.00 10.91
CA GLY A 75 -8.84 2.85 9.64
C GLY A 75 -9.70 2.13 8.60
N THR A 76 -9.12 1.89 7.43
CA THR A 76 -9.80 1.23 6.30
C THR A 76 -9.43 -0.24 6.20
N THR A 77 -10.21 -1.01 5.44
CA THR A 77 -9.88 -2.39 5.09
C THR A 77 -9.60 -2.47 3.60
N GLU A 78 -8.47 -3.04 3.19
CA GLU A 78 -8.16 -3.33 1.79
C GLU A 78 -8.28 -4.84 1.54
N ILE A 79 -9.04 -5.24 0.51
CA ILE A 79 -9.14 -6.63 0.05
C ILE A 79 -8.51 -6.71 -1.33
N ARG A 80 -7.41 -7.46 -1.46
CA ARG A 80 -6.57 -7.46 -2.67
C ARG A 80 -6.54 -8.86 -3.24
N ILE A 81 -7.13 -9.02 -4.41
CA ILE A 81 -7.10 -10.27 -5.18
C ILE A 81 -6.12 -10.06 -6.34
N LEU A 82 -5.05 -10.84 -6.38
CA LEU A 82 -3.92 -10.60 -7.28
C LEU A 82 -4.13 -11.19 -8.69
N ASP A 83 -5.30 -10.94 -9.28
CA ASP A 83 -5.70 -11.41 -10.61
C ASP A 83 -5.83 -10.27 -11.65
N TRP A 84 -5.43 -9.06 -11.28
CA TRP A 84 -5.50 -7.84 -12.08
C TRP A 84 -6.90 -7.43 -12.56
N LYS A 85 -7.97 -7.93 -11.91
CA LYS A 85 -9.33 -7.50 -12.22
C LYS A 85 -9.76 -6.29 -11.38
N GLN A 86 -10.43 -5.35 -12.04
CA GLN A 86 -11.02 -4.20 -11.40
C GLN A 86 -12.18 -4.59 -10.50
N ARG A 87 -12.18 -4.04 -9.28
CA ARG A 87 -13.24 -4.25 -8.29
C ARG A 87 -13.60 -2.93 -7.64
N PRO A 88 -14.90 -2.67 -7.42
CA PRO A 88 -15.33 -1.53 -6.63
C PRO A 88 -14.94 -1.73 -5.18
N HIS A 89 -14.62 -0.63 -4.52
CA HIS A 89 -14.36 -0.54 -3.09
C HIS A 89 -14.99 0.75 -2.58
N GLN A 90 -15.51 0.72 -1.36
CA GLN A 90 -16.04 1.91 -0.71
C GLN A 90 -15.59 1.93 0.73
N ASP A 91 -15.05 3.07 1.16
CA ASP A 91 -14.67 3.29 2.55
C ASP A 91 -15.01 4.73 2.99
N HIS A 92 -14.97 4.97 4.31
CA HIS A 92 -15.36 6.24 4.90
C HIS A 92 -14.32 7.36 4.71
N LEU A 93 -13.10 7.04 4.29
CA LEU A 93 -12.02 8.00 4.12
C LEU A 93 -11.96 8.50 2.67
N PHE A 94 -11.93 7.59 1.71
CA PHE A 94 -11.73 7.90 0.29
C PHE A 94 -13.01 7.82 -0.57
N GLY A 95 -14.11 7.33 0.00
CA GLY A 95 -15.38 7.18 -0.71
C GLY A 95 -15.34 6.01 -1.69
N GLU A 96 -15.92 6.21 -2.88
CA GLU A 96 -15.97 5.19 -3.93
C GLU A 96 -14.66 5.14 -4.73
N LEU A 97 -14.10 3.93 -4.80
CA LEU A 97 -12.85 3.60 -5.46
C LEU A 97 -13.04 2.40 -6.39
N THR A 98 -12.20 2.30 -7.41
CA THR A 98 -12.00 1.07 -8.18
C THR A 98 -10.54 0.67 -8.06
N GLY A 99 -10.31 -0.56 -7.61
CA GLY A 99 -8.97 -1.10 -7.40
C GLY A 99 -8.72 -2.37 -8.19
N GLN A 100 -7.47 -2.60 -8.56
CA GLN A 100 -6.97 -3.88 -9.08
C GLN A 100 -5.57 -4.12 -8.53
N SER A 101 -5.16 -5.38 -8.44
CA SER A 101 -3.84 -5.75 -7.90
C SER A 101 -3.31 -7.00 -8.57
N ARG A 102 -1.97 -7.14 -8.63
CA ARG A 102 -1.29 -8.29 -9.24
C ARG A 102 0.11 -8.47 -8.70
N ARG A 103 0.73 -9.60 -9.04
CA ARG A 103 2.18 -9.76 -9.02
C ARG A 103 2.84 -9.06 -10.21
N VAL A 104 4.01 -8.47 -9.98
CA VAL A 104 4.84 -7.86 -11.01
C VAL A 104 6.31 -8.17 -10.73
N GLN A 105 7.09 -8.46 -11.78
CA GLN A 105 8.54 -8.57 -11.63
C GLN A 105 9.17 -7.18 -11.55
N LEU A 106 10.31 -7.07 -10.88
CA LEU A 106 11.04 -5.81 -10.75
C LEU A 106 11.33 -5.17 -12.12
N GLU A 107 11.70 -5.99 -13.09
CA GLU A 107 12.03 -5.57 -14.45
C GLU A 107 10.82 -4.98 -15.19
N ASP A 108 9.62 -5.44 -14.88
CA ASP A 108 8.36 -5.07 -15.53
C ASP A 108 7.73 -3.79 -14.94
N VAL A 109 8.21 -3.31 -13.78
CA VAL A 109 7.81 -2.01 -13.24
C VAL A 109 8.30 -0.90 -14.17
N GLN A 110 7.35 -0.15 -14.75
CA GLN A 110 7.60 0.86 -15.77
C GLN A 110 7.98 2.23 -15.19
N ASP A 111 7.42 2.56 -14.02
CA ASP A 111 7.68 3.86 -13.38
C ASP A 111 9.04 3.84 -12.69
N GLU A 112 9.93 4.73 -13.10
CA GLU A 112 11.31 4.83 -12.60
C GLU A 112 11.41 5.15 -11.10
N PHE A 113 10.42 5.83 -10.54
CA PHE A 113 10.37 6.07 -9.10
C PHE A 113 9.96 4.78 -8.37
N LEU A 114 8.90 4.12 -8.84
CA LEU A 114 8.39 2.89 -8.24
C LEU A 114 9.32 1.68 -8.38
N LYS A 115 10.30 1.73 -9.28
CA LYS A 115 11.25 0.63 -9.54
C LYS A 115 12.48 0.63 -8.62
N LYS A 116 12.73 1.69 -7.85
CA LYS A 116 14.03 1.89 -7.18
C LYS A 116 14.06 1.46 -5.72
N GLY A 117 15.26 1.11 -5.24
CA GLY A 117 15.56 0.89 -3.81
C GLY A 117 15.13 -0.46 -3.24
N TRP A 118 14.53 -1.34 -4.04
CA TRP A 118 14.12 -2.68 -3.60
C TRP A 118 15.33 -3.57 -3.33
N LEU A 119 15.18 -4.50 -2.38
CA LEU A 119 16.09 -5.63 -2.23
C LEU A 119 16.00 -6.53 -3.46
N GLU A 120 16.88 -6.30 -4.44
CA GLU A 120 16.72 -6.86 -5.79
C GLU A 120 16.66 -8.40 -5.82
N GLY A 121 17.41 -9.08 -4.95
CA GLY A 121 17.38 -10.55 -4.86
C GLY A 121 15.97 -11.04 -4.50
N GLU A 122 15.38 -10.49 -3.44
CA GLU A 122 14.03 -10.83 -3.02
C GLU A 122 12.98 -10.39 -4.05
N ALA A 123 13.15 -9.19 -4.64
CA ALA A 123 12.22 -8.68 -5.63
C ALA A 123 12.18 -9.54 -6.90
N ARG A 124 13.31 -10.16 -7.30
CA ARG A 124 13.37 -11.08 -8.45
C ARG A 124 12.90 -12.50 -8.11
N GLU A 125 13.18 -12.97 -6.90
CA GLU A 125 12.78 -14.32 -6.47
C GLU A 125 11.28 -14.42 -6.16
N ASP A 126 10.77 -13.43 -5.43
CA ASP A 126 9.40 -13.42 -4.93
C ASP A 126 8.45 -12.52 -5.71
N GLY A 127 8.99 -11.65 -6.58
CA GLY A 127 8.22 -10.61 -7.23
C GLY A 127 7.78 -9.51 -6.26
N LEU A 128 7.16 -8.49 -6.81
CA LEU A 128 6.55 -7.38 -6.09
C LEU A 128 5.03 -7.47 -6.21
N VAL A 129 4.33 -6.74 -5.34
CA VAL A 129 2.87 -6.57 -5.46
C VAL A 129 2.60 -5.20 -6.05
N GLU A 130 1.85 -5.15 -7.14
CA GLU A 130 1.34 -3.93 -7.74
C GLU A 130 -0.13 -3.74 -7.37
N ALA A 131 -0.48 -2.53 -6.96
CA ALA A 131 -1.87 -2.10 -6.84
C ALA A 131 -2.09 -0.82 -7.65
N PHE A 132 -3.23 -0.74 -8.33
CA PHE A 132 -3.69 0.46 -8.99
C PHE A 132 -5.09 0.79 -8.50
N VAL A 133 -5.29 2.03 -8.05
CA VAL A 133 -6.54 2.51 -7.46
C VAL A 133 -6.94 3.80 -8.16
N VAL A 134 -8.22 3.93 -8.48
CA VAL A 134 -8.80 5.11 -9.12
C VAL A 134 -10.00 5.57 -8.31
N SER A 135 -10.10 6.87 -8.06
CA SER A 135 -11.34 7.53 -7.65
C SER A 135 -11.87 8.37 -8.79
N SER A 136 -12.89 7.86 -9.49
CA SER A 136 -13.54 8.64 -10.55
C SER A 136 -14.35 9.81 -9.98
N VAL A 137 -14.83 9.70 -8.74
CA VAL A 137 -15.62 10.75 -8.07
C VAL A 137 -14.73 11.95 -7.70
N ASN A 138 -13.52 11.68 -7.20
CA ASN A 138 -12.60 12.73 -6.76
C ASN A 138 -11.51 13.07 -7.81
N GLY A 139 -11.49 12.36 -8.94
CA GLY A 139 -10.59 12.64 -10.07
C GLY A 139 -9.13 12.39 -9.72
N TRP A 140 -8.77 11.20 -9.25
CA TRP A 140 -7.37 10.84 -9.00
C TRP A 140 -7.11 9.35 -9.20
N SER A 141 -5.84 9.01 -9.43
CA SER A 141 -5.34 7.64 -9.41
C SER A 141 -4.07 7.49 -8.59
N ALA A 142 -3.83 6.28 -8.12
CA ALA A 142 -2.68 5.91 -7.31
C ALA A 142 -2.14 4.57 -7.78
N ARG A 143 -0.85 4.51 -8.11
CA ARG A 143 -0.12 3.27 -8.35
C ARG A 143 0.81 2.99 -7.19
N LEU A 144 0.78 1.76 -6.69
CA LEU A 144 1.60 1.33 -5.58
C LEU A 144 2.39 0.09 -5.94
N ILE A 145 3.65 0.05 -5.52
CA ILE A 145 4.49 -1.15 -5.56
C ILE A 145 4.92 -1.49 -4.14
N TRP A 146 4.75 -2.74 -3.75
CA TRP A 146 5.07 -3.22 -2.40
C TRP A 146 6.16 -4.28 -2.47
N GLY A 147 7.08 -4.19 -1.51
CA GLY A 147 8.21 -5.10 -1.41
C GLY A 147 9.01 -4.82 -0.15
N PHE A 148 10.29 -5.16 -0.20
CA PHE A 148 11.21 -4.93 0.90
C PHE A 148 12.36 -4.04 0.46
N GLN A 149 12.73 -3.11 1.34
CA GLN A 149 13.88 -2.23 1.18
C GLN A 149 14.75 -2.32 2.44
N GLU A 150 16.01 -1.92 2.31
CA GLU A 150 16.92 -1.80 3.44
C GLU A 150 17.12 -0.32 3.78
N PHE A 151 16.90 0.01 5.05
CA PHE A 151 17.20 1.32 5.62
C PHE A 151 17.99 1.11 6.91
N ASP A 152 19.13 1.77 7.06
CA ASP A 152 20.03 1.61 8.21
C ASP A 152 20.32 0.12 8.53
N GLU A 153 20.67 -0.65 7.50
CA GLU A 153 20.97 -2.10 7.57
C GLU A 153 19.80 -2.96 8.10
N LYS A 154 18.58 -2.39 8.09
CA LYS A 154 17.36 -3.07 8.53
C LYS A 154 16.41 -3.22 7.36
N ARG A 155 15.91 -4.44 7.21
CA ARG A 155 14.91 -4.80 6.22
C ARG A 155 13.53 -4.29 6.62
N HIS A 156 12.85 -3.57 5.74
CA HIS A 156 11.54 -2.98 5.97
C HIS A 156 10.56 -3.33 4.86
N TYR A 157 9.37 -3.79 5.24
CA TYR A 157 8.24 -3.82 4.32
C TYR A 157 7.89 -2.39 3.92
N THR A 158 7.92 -2.11 2.63
CA THR A 158 7.82 -0.76 2.08
C THR A 158 6.80 -0.74 0.95
N ARG A 159 6.02 0.34 0.88
CA ARG A 159 5.07 0.62 -0.21
C ARG A 159 5.49 1.93 -0.84
N HIS A 160 5.89 1.90 -2.10
CA HIS A 160 6.03 3.13 -2.88
C HIS A 160 4.67 3.50 -3.46
N LEU A 161 4.36 4.80 -3.48
CA LEU A 161 3.10 5.35 -3.96
C LEU A 161 3.40 6.45 -4.97
N ARG A 162 2.88 6.29 -6.19
CA ARG A 162 2.81 7.34 -7.20
C ARG A 162 1.37 7.80 -7.27
N PHE A 163 1.13 9.04 -6.86
CA PHE A 163 -0.17 9.68 -6.94
C PHE A 163 -0.26 10.55 -8.20
N GLU A 164 -1.38 10.47 -8.91
CA GLU A 164 -1.67 11.29 -10.08
C GLU A 164 -3.07 11.90 -9.93
N LYS A 165 -3.13 13.23 -9.97
CA LYS A 165 -4.39 13.94 -10.05
C LYS A 165 -4.93 13.83 -11.48
N GLY A 166 -6.15 13.34 -11.60
CA GLY A 166 -6.89 13.31 -12.86
C GLY A 166 -7.72 14.57 -13.07
N GLU A 167 -8.32 14.68 -14.24
CA GLU A 167 -9.37 15.66 -14.50
C GLU A 167 -10.69 15.15 -13.91
N LYS A 168 -11.51 16.06 -13.37
CA LYS A 168 -12.83 15.76 -12.83
C LYS A 168 -13.87 15.60 -13.93
#